data_AF-A0A6B3CY52-F1
#
_entry.id   AF-A0A6B3CY52-F1
#
_cell.length_a   1.000
_cell.length_b   1.000
_cell.length_c   1.000
_cell.angle_alpha   90.00
_cell.angle_beta   90.00
_cell.angle_gamma   90.00
#
_symmetry.space_group_name_H-M   'P 1'
#
loop_
_entity.id
_entity.type
_entity.pdbx_description
1 polymer ?
#
loop_
_entity_poly.entity_id
_entity_poly.type
_entity_poly.pdbx_seq_one_letter_code
_entity_poly.pdbx_strand_id
1 'polypeptide(L)' 'AKITGKVQAGYVYVDGLSVGDVGEPALKDRKILGDEGIISVFVVMDSSTGKITGGPHVQARGSGIDDSAFSA' A
#
# COMPACT_ATOMS: atom_id res chain seq x y z
N ALA A 1 9.13 24.13 -42.69
CA ALA A 1 9.04 22.82 -42.00
C ALA A 1 7.61 22.64 -41.49
N LYS A 2 7.07 21.41 -41.46
CA LYS A 2 5.71 21.09 -40.98
C LYS A 2 5.78 19.91 -40.00
N ILE A 3 5.00 19.95 -38.92
CA ILE A 3 4.92 18.84 -37.96
C ILE A 3 4.16 17.67 -38.61
N THR A 4 4.72 16.47 -38.56
CA THR A 4 4.20 15.27 -39.26
C THR A 4 3.62 14.19 -38.35
N GLY A 5 3.61 14.38 -37.03
CA GLY A 5 3.05 13.39 -36.11
C GLY A 5 3.45 13.59 -34.66
N LYS A 6 3.25 12.53 -33.85
CA LYS A 6 3.68 12.44 -32.45
C LYS A 6 4.48 11.15 -32.25
N VAL A 7 5.40 11.20 -31.31
CA VAL A 7 6.17 10.04 -30.83
C VAL A 7 5.75 9.69 -29.42
N GLN A 8 6.00 8.46 -29.00
CA GLN A 8 5.76 8.07 -27.62
C GLN A 8 6.72 8.81 -26.70
N ALA A 9 6.16 9.61 -25.81
CA ALA A 9 6.86 10.30 -24.74
C ALA A 9 6.04 10.08 -23.47
N GLY A 10 6.70 9.61 -22.42
CA GLY A 10 6.06 9.30 -21.14
C GLY A 10 6.99 9.61 -19.98
N TYR A 11 6.46 9.50 -18.78
CA TYR A 11 7.24 9.71 -17.56
C TYR A 11 8.05 8.45 -17.21
N VAL A 12 9.25 8.68 -16.70
CA VAL A 12 10.07 7.65 -16.07
C VAL A 12 10.30 8.09 -14.64
N TYR A 13 9.80 7.32 -13.68
CA TYR A 13 9.97 7.59 -12.26
C TYR A 13 11.30 7.00 -11.77
N VAL A 14 11.95 7.70 -10.84
CA VAL A 14 13.22 7.28 -10.25
C VAL A 14 13.05 7.26 -8.74
N ASP A 15 13.39 6.13 -8.12
CA ASP A 15 13.32 5.92 -6.67
C ASP A 15 14.62 5.29 -6.16
N GLY A 16 15.43 6.10 -5.48
CA GLY A 16 16.76 5.69 -5.04
C GLY A 16 17.65 5.29 -6.23
N LEU A 17 18.08 4.03 -6.25
CA LEU A 17 18.89 3.45 -7.33
C LEU A 17 18.05 2.84 -8.46
N SER A 18 16.73 2.71 -8.27
CA SER A 18 15.80 2.13 -9.23
C SER A 18 15.28 3.18 -10.21
N VAL A 19 15.25 2.82 -11.50
CA VAL A 19 14.79 3.69 -12.59
C VAL A 19 13.71 2.94 -13.37
N GLY A 20 12.50 3.51 -13.44
CA GLY A 20 11.36 2.93 -14.17
C GLY A 20 10.62 1.80 -13.43
N ASP A 21 11.11 1.36 -12.28
CA ASP A 21 10.47 0.30 -11.47
C ASP A 21 9.22 0.80 -10.72
N VAL A 22 9.15 2.11 -10.45
CA VAL A 22 7.98 2.74 -9.83
C VAL A 22 7.05 3.25 -10.94
N GLY A 23 5.77 2.94 -10.82
CA GLY A 23 4.72 3.42 -11.72
C GLY A 23 3.52 3.99 -10.97
N GLU A 24 2.52 4.45 -11.74
CA GLU A 24 1.26 5.00 -11.20
C GLU A 24 0.59 4.15 -10.11
N PRO A 25 0.54 2.80 -10.18
CA PRO A 25 -0.06 2.00 -9.12
C PRO A 25 0.65 2.17 -7.78
N ALA A 26 1.98 2.10 -7.77
CA ALA A 26 2.77 2.27 -6.57
C ALA A 26 2.65 3.69 -5.99
N LEU A 27 2.58 4.70 -6.85
CA LEU A 27 2.34 6.09 -6.42
C LEU A 27 0.95 6.27 -5.81
N LYS A 28 -0.07 5.63 -6.40
CA LYS A 28 -1.44 5.62 -5.86
C LYS A 28 -1.49 4.98 -4.48
N ASP A 29 -0.86 3.82 -4.30
CA ASP A 29 -0.81 3.14 -3.01
C ASP A 29 -0.09 3.98 -1.95
N ARG A 30 1.05 4.58 -2.32
CA ARG A 30 1.77 5.53 -1.44
C ARG A 30 0.92 6.74 -1.06
N LYS A 31 0.14 7.27 -2.00
CA LYS A 31 -0.77 8.38 -1.74
C LYS A 31 -1.84 7.98 -0.73
N ILE A 32 -2.52 6.85 -0.93
CA ILE A 32 -3.53 6.35 0.01
C ILE A 32 -2.91 6.14 1.41
N LEU A 33 -1.74 5.51 1.48
CA LEU A 33 -1.05 5.29 2.76
C LEU A 33 -0.65 6.61 3.45
N GLY A 34 -0.29 7.64 2.68
CA GLY A 34 0.03 8.96 3.23
C GLY A 34 -1.19 9.76 3.68
N ASP A 35 -2.31 9.66 2.95
CA ASP A 35 -3.53 10.42 3.20
C ASP A 35 -4.40 9.77 4.28
N GLU A 36 -4.53 8.43 4.27
CA GLU A 36 -5.47 7.68 5.11
C GLU A 36 -4.79 6.81 6.18
N GLY A 37 -3.48 6.55 6.04
CA GLY A 37 -2.78 5.58 6.88
C GLY A 37 -3.16 4.13 6.56
N ILE A 38 -2.90 3.22 7.50
CA ILE A 38 -3.17 1.79 7.35
C ILE A 38 -3.64 1.16 8.66
N ILE A 39 -4.54 0.18 8.55
CA ILE A 39 -4.95 -0.70 9.66
C ILE A 39 -4.57 -2.13 9.28
N SER A 40 -3.80 -2.79 10.14
CA SER A 40 -3.36 -4.17 9.96
C SER A 40 -4.05 -5.08 10.97
N VAL A 41 -4.61 -6.20 10.50
CA VAL A 41 -5.30 -7.19 11.33
C VAL A 41 -4.58 -8.52 11.20
N PHE A 42 -4.13 -9.06 12.33
CA PHE A 42 -3.39 -10.32 12.41
C PHE A 42 -4.23 -11.38 13.12
N VAL A 43 -4.35 -12.55 12.50
CA VAL A 43 -4.96 -13.75 13.10
C VAL A 43 -4.04 -14.93 12.86
N VAL A 44 -3.97 -15.83 13.83
CA VAL A 44 -3.27 -17.10 13.71
C VAL A 44 -4.30 -18.16 13.38
N MET A 45 -4.10 -18.88 12.28
CA MET A 45 -4.97 -19.96 11.83
C MET A 45 -4.17 -21.26 11.78
N ASP A 46 -4.76 -22.33 12.30
CA ASP A 46 -4.28 -23.68 12.06
C ASP A 46 -4.56 -24.06 10.59
N SER A 47 -3.51 -24.26 9.80
CA SER A 47 -3.61 -24.58 8.38
C SER A 47 -4.25 -25.94 8.09
N SER A 48 -4.28 -26.86 9.07
CA SER A 48 -4.85 -28.20 8.91
C SER A 48 -6.34 -28.23 9.21
N THR A 49 -6.79 -27.48 10.22
CA THR A 49 -8.19 -27.46 10.65
C THR A 49 -8.97 -26.23 10.17
N GLY A 50 -8.27 -25.21 9.68
CA GLY A 50 -8.85 -23.91 9.31
C GLY A 50 -9.34 -23.09 10.51
N LYS A 51 -9.07 -23.53 11.74
CA LYS A 51 -9.53 -22.86 12.96
C LYS A 51 -8.59 -21.72 13.34
N ILE A 52 -9.16 -20.62 13.80
CA ILE A 52 -8.40 -19.51 14.39
C ILE A 52 -7.90 -19.96 15.76
N THR A 53 -6.59 -19.95 15.95
CA THR A 53 -5.91 -20.38 17.18
C THR A 53 -5.32 -19.20 17.96
N GLY A 54 -5.33 -17.98 17.41
CA GLY A 54 -4.89 -16.78 18.10
C GLY A 54 -5.28 -15.49 17.37
N GLY A 55 -5.35 -14.39 18.12
CA GLY A 55 -5.83 -13.09 17.62
C GLY A 55 -7.35 -12.91 17.78
N PRO A 56 -7.94 -11.83 17.21
CA PRO A 56 -7.31 -10.85 16.32
C PRO A 56 -6.45 -9.83 17.07
N HIS A 57 -5.31 -9.48 16.49
CA HIS A 57 -4.50 -8.35 16.90
C HIS A 57 -4.60 -7.26 15.84
N VAL A 58 -5.07 -6.08 16.21
CA VAL A 58 -5.26 -4.93 15.32
C VAL A 58 -4.23 -3.86 15.64
N GLN A 59 -3.60 -3.31 14.61
CA GLN A 59 -2.68 -2.17 14.72
C GLN A 59 -3.10 -1.09 13.73
N ALA A 60 -3.17 0.16 14.19
CA ALA A 60 -3.37 1.33 13.35
C ALA A 60 -2.07 2.13 13.23
N ARG A 61 -1.71 2.54 12.01
CA ARG A 61 -0.55 3.42 11.76
C ARG A 61 -0.92 4.53 10.81
N GLY A 62 -0.69 5.77 11.25
CA GLY A 62 -0.93 6.95 10.42
C GLY A 62 -2.40 7.27 10.14
N SER A 63 -3.35 6.44 10.55
CA SER A 63 -4.78 6.63 10.31
C SER A 63 -5.48 7.56 11.31
N GLY A 64 -4.75 8.03 12.33
CA GLY A 64 -5.30 8.89 13.39
C GLY A 64 -6.23 8.16 14.37
N ILE A 65 -6.39 6.84 14.24
CA ILE A 65 -7.14 6.00 15.17
C ILE A 65 -6.19 5.45 16.23
N ASP A 66 -6.55 5.56 17.50
CA ASP A 66 -5.78 5.00 18.61
C ASP A 66 -5.97 3.48 18.71
N ASP A 67 -4.90 2.74 19.00
CA ASP A 67 -4.94 1.28 19.11
C ASP A 67 -5.92 0.79 20.19
N SER A 68 -6.18 1.59 21.24
CA SER A 68 -7.19 1.27 22.27
C SER A 68 -8.62 1.24 21.75
N ALA A 69 -8.90 1.85 20.58
CA ALA A 69 -10.20 1.74 19.94
C ALA A 69 -10.52 0.30 19.50
N PHE A 70 -9.51 -0.58 19.44
CA PHE A 70 -9.64 -1.97 18.99
C PHE A 70 -9.42 -2.99 20.11
N SER A 71 -9.12 -2.56 21.35
CA SER A 71 -9.12 -3.44 22.51
C SER A 71 -10.57 -3.65 22.99
N ALA A 72 -11.06 -4.88 22.87
CA ALA A 72 -12.33 -5.32 23.45
C ALA A 72 -12.21 -5.56 24.97
#